data_AF-A0A0J0XQR2-F1
#
_entry.id   AF-A0A0J0XQR2-F1
#
_cell.length_a   1.000
_cell.length_b   1.000
_cell.length_c   1.000
_cell.angle_alpha   90.00
_cell.angle_beta   90.00
_cell.angle_gamma   90.00
#
_symmetry.space_group_name_H-M   'P 1'
#
loop_
_entity.id
_entity.type
_entity.pdbx_description
1 polymer ?
#
loop_
_entity_poly.entity_id
_entity_poly.type
_entity_poly.pdbx_seq_one_letter_code
_entity_poly.pdbx_strand_id
1 'polypeptide(L)'
;MSFQPVHPQPFTPAEAAQLDVGTIVAEIARLRNSLSHLIATQGELRSALAEEEDADLRSALDENEGVIASQSERVEMLRSVLIDKVGAESLAHYGIEPPPTQSPAQTNGSVANGAPTASEDEGMHL
;
A
#
# COMPACT_ATOMS: atom_id res chain seq x y z
N MET A 1 -2.67 15.45 10.47
CA MET A 1 -3.87 14.58 10.60
C MET A 1 -3.67 13.74 11.85
N SER A 2 -4.65 13.63 12.75
CA SER A 2 -4.56 12.76 13.92
C SER A 2 -5.00 11.35 13.53
N PHE A 3 -4.05 10.41 13.49
CA PHE A 3 -4.37 8.98 13.32
C PHE A 3 -5.09 8.47 14.57
N GLN A 4 -6.22 7.79 14.39
CA GLN A 4 -7.00 7.21 15.49
C GLN A 4 -7.32 5.74 15.18
N PRO A 5 -6.67 4.78 15.88
CA PRO A 5 -6.89 3.36 15.62
C PRO A 5 -8.29 2.93 16.04
N VAL A 6 -8.89 2.01 15.28
CA VAL A 6 -10.18 1.39 15.63
C VAL A 6 -9.94 0.18 16.53
N HIS A 7 -8.80 -0.49 16.38
CA HIS A 7 -8.44 -1.69 17.14
C HIS A 7 -7.52 -1.34 18.32
N PRO A 8 -7.55 -2.11 19.42
CA PRO A 8 -6.59 -1.93 20.50
C PRO A 8 -5.14 -2.01 19.99
N GLN A 9 -4.33 -1.03 20.37
CA GLN A 9 -2.91 -0.98 20.03
C GLN A 9 -2.07 -1.08 21.31
N PRO A 10 -0.88 -1.69 21.24
CA PRO A 10 0.01 -1.85 22.40
C PRO A 10 0.62 -0.52 22.88
N PHE A 11 0.51 0.53 22.07
CA PHE A 11 0.98 1.87 22.37
C PHE A 11 0.18 2.90 21.56
N THR A 12 0.21 4.13 22.03
CA THR A 12 -0.39 5.31 21.39
C THR A 12 0.58 5.92 20.37
N PRO A 13 0.09 6.78 19.45
CA PRO A 13 0.97 7.52 18.55
C PRO A 13 2.01 8.38 19.28
N ALA A 14 1.65 8.94 20.44
CA ALA A 14 2.54 9.76 21.25
C ALA A 14 3.69 8.94 21.86
N GLU A 15 3.43 7.71 22.29
CA GLU A 15 4.45 6.78 22.78
C GLU A 15 5.35 6.29 21.62
N ALA A 16 4.76 5.96 20.47
CA ALA A 16 5.51 5.61 19.27
C ALA A 16 6.46 6.74 18.83
N ALA A 17 6.04 8.01 19.00
CA ALA A 17 6.88 9.17 18.70
C ALA A 17 8.11 9.30 19.61
N GLN A 18 8.21 8.55 20.71
CA GLN A 18 9.41 8.50 21.55
C GLN A 18 10.42 7.45 21.09
N LEU A 19 10.03 6.52 20.20
CA LEU A 19 10.94 5.52 19.66
C LEU A 19 11.94 6.16 18.68
N ASP A 20 13.14 5.59 18.60
CA ASP A 20 14.12 5.97 17.60
C ASP A 20 13.69 5.49 16.20
N VAL A 21 14.23 6.14 15.17
CA VAL A 21 13.90 5.85 13.77
C VAL A 21 14.20 4.40 13.40
N GLY A 22 15.32 3.84 13.88
CA GLY A 22 15.71 2.46 13.58
C GLY A 22 14.70 1.46 14.14
N THR A 23 14.27 1.66 15.39
CA THR A 23 13.24 0.84 16.03
C THR A 23 11.91 0.89 15.27
N ILE A 24 11.47 2.08 14.85
CA ILE A 24 10.22 2.24 14.09
C ILE A 24 10.30 1.49 12.75
N VAL A 25 11.40 1.63 12.02
CA VAL A 25 11.61 0.97 10.73
C VAL A 25 11.66 -0.55 10.87
N ALA A 26 12.38 -1.06 11.87
CA ALA A 26 12.45 -2.49 12.16
C ALA A 26 11.07 -3.07 12.51
N GLU A 27 10.28 -2.34 13.30
CA GLU A 27 8.93 -2.76 13.67
C GLU A 27 7.98 -2.76 12.46
N ILE A 28 8.04 -1.75 11.58
CA ILE A 28 7.28 -1.73 10.32
C ILE A 28 7.63 -2.95 9.45
N ALA A 29 8.92 -3.28 9.32
CA ALA A 29 9.35 -4.44 8.56
C ALA A 29 8.83 -5.76 9.16
N ARG A 30 8.92 -5.92 10.48
CA ARG A 30 8.40 -7.10 11.19
C ARG A 30 6.89 -7.26 11.00
N LEU A 31 6.13 -6.18 11.16
CA LEU A 31 4.66 -6.19 10.99
C LEU A 31 4.27 -6.53 9.54
N ARG A 32 4.95 -5.96 8.55
CA ARG A 32 4.72 -6.30 7.13
C ARG A 32 4.99 -7.77 6.84
N ASN A 33 6.05 -8.34 7.40
CA ASN A 33 6.31 -9.77 7.27
C ASN A 33 5.20 -10.61 7.93
N SER A 34 4.78 -10.25 9.14
CA SER A 34 3.67 -10.94 9.83
C SER A 34 2.36 -10.85 9.04
N LEU A 35 2.02 -9.67 8.49
CA LEU A 35 0.85 -9.48 7.63
C LEU A 35 0.91 -10.35 6.38
N SER A 36 2.06 -10.42 5.72
CA SER A 36 2.25 -11.29 4.55
C SER A 36 1.95 -12.76 4.87
N HIS A 37 2.47 -13.25 6.01
CA HIS A 37 2.18 -14.61 6.47
C HIS A 37 0.71 -14.81 6.80
N LEU A 38 0.08 -13.89 7.54
CA LEU A 38 -1.34 -13.98 7.88
C LEU A 38 -2.22 -14.00 6.61
N ILE A 39 -1.95 -13.14 5.63
CA ILE A 39 -2.70 -13.10 4.37
C ILE A 39 -2.55 -14.41 3.59
N ALA A 40 -1.34 -14.99 3.56
CA ALA A 40 -1.12 -16.30 2.96
C ALA A 40 -1.95 -17.39 3.67
N THR A 41 -1.91 -17.41 5.00
CA THR A 41 -2.72 -18.34 5.82
C THR A 41 -4.22 -18.15 5.58
N GLN A 42 -4.72 -16.92 5.42
CA GLN A 42 -6.12 -16.69 5.06
C GLN A 42 -6.47 -17.34 3.70
N GLY A 43 -5.57 -17.28 2.72
CA GLY A 43 -5.75 -17.95 1.43
C GLY A 43 -5.82 -19.47 1.57
N GLU A 44 -4.95 -20.05 2.39
CA GLU A 44 -4.92 -21.48 2.69
C GLU A 44 -6.20 -21.94 3.41
N LEU A 45 -6.62 -21.22 4.45
CA LEU A 45 -7.84 -21.51 5.21
C LEU A 45 -9.10 -21.42 4.34
N ARG A 46 -9.20 -20.39 3.47
CA ARG A 46 -10.32 -20.28 2.52
C ARG A 46 -10.35 -21.44 1.54
N SER A 47 -9.19 -21.91 1.10
CA SER A 47 -9.08 -23.04 0.19
C SER A 47 -9.54 -24.33 0.88
N ALA A 48 -9.09 -24.58 2.11
CA ALA A 48 -9.52 -25.72 2.90
C ALA A 48 -11.04 -25.70 3.19
N LEU A 49 -11.59 -24.55 3.57
CA LEU A 49 -13.03 -24.37 3.81
C LEU A 49 -13.90 -24.56 2.56
N ALA A 50 -13.33 -24.37 1.37
CA ALA A 50 -14.03 -24.62 0.11
C ALA A 50 -14.12 -26.13 -0.21
N GLU A 51 -13.18 -26.93 0.30
CA GLU A 51 -13.18 -28.39 0.14
C GLU A 51 -14.06 -29.06 1.20
N GLU A 52 -13.94 -28.63 2.46
CA GLU A 52 -14.68 -29.16 3.59
C GLU A 52 -15.03 -28.06 4.58
N GLU A 53 -16.30 -27.98 4.95
CA GLU A 53 -16.76 -27.01 5.95
C GLU A 53 -16.31 -27.44 7.34
N ASP A 54 -15.49 -26.60 8.00
CA ASP A 54 -14.93 -26.84 9.32
C ASP A 54 -15.07 -25.59 10.19
N ALA A 55 -15.70 -25.75 11.36
CA ALA A 55 -15.99 -24.63 12.25
C ALA A 55 -14.73 -24.03 12.90
N ASP A 56 -13.70 -24.84 13.15
CA ASP A 56 -12.44 -24.38 13.75
C ASP A 56 -11.63 -23.58 12.70
N LEU A 57 -11.60 -24.04 11.45
CA LEU A 57 -11.00 -23.28 10.34
C LEU A 57 -11.74 -21.97 10.08
N ARG A 58 -13.07 -21.95 10.20
CA ARG A 58 -13.88 -20.73 10.12
C ARG A 58 -13.53 -19.75 11.24
N SER A 59 -13.44 -20.23 12.48
CA SER A 59 -13.05 -19.39 13.63
C SER A 59 -11.65 -18.81 13.45
N ALA A 60 -10.68 -19.63 13.04
CA ALA A 60 -9.32 -19.17 12.77
C ALA A 60 -9.28 -18.10 11.68
N LEU A 61 -10.11 -18.23 10.64
CA LEU A 61 -10.24 -17.25 9.58
C LEU A 61 -10.73 -15.89 10.14
N ASP A 62 -11.80 -15.90 10.91
CA ASP A 62 -12.42 -14.69 11.48
C ASP A 62 -11.48 -14.01 12.51
N GLU A 63 -10.82 -14.80 13.36
CA GLU A 63 -9.85 -14.30 14.34
C GLU A 63 -8.65 -13.61 13.66
N ASN A 64 -8.12 -14.23 12.60
CA ASN A 64 -7.03 -13.65 11.83
C ASN A 64 -7.40 -12.34 11.16
N GLU A 65 -8.66 -12.14 10.73
CA GLU A 65 -9.10 -10.88 10.13
C GLU A 65 -8.96 -9.71 11.12
N GLY A 66 -9.33 -9.93 12.39
CA GLY A 66 -9.13 -8.92 13.44
C GLY A 66 -7.65 -8.62 13.71
N VAL A 67 -6.79 -9.65 13.68
CA VAL A 67 -5.34 -9.48 13.85
C VAL A 67 -4.74 -8.71 12.67
N ILE A 68 -5.12 -9.03 11.45
CA ILE A 68 -4.69 -8.34 10.23
C ILE A 68 -5.09 -6.86 10.30
N ALA A 69 -6.33 -6.56 10.68
CA ALA A 69 -6.82 -5.19 10.81
C ALA A 69 -6.01 -4.39 11.85
N SER A 70 -5.82 -4.95 13.06
CA SER A 70 -5.02 -4.30 14.11
C SER A 70 -3.57 -4.09 13.70
N GLN A 71 -2.92 -5.06 13.05
CA GLN A 71 -1.54 -4.92 12.61
C GLN A 71 -1.39 -3.92 11.46
N SER A 72 -2.35 -3.86 10.54
CA SER A 72 -2.37 -2.89 9.43
C SER A 72 -2.46 -1.46 9.96
N GLU A 73 -3.35 -1.21 10.91
CA GLU A 73 -3.45 0.08 11.60
C GLU A 73 -2.13 0.45 12.31
N ARG A 74 -1.45 -0.53 12.92
CA ARG A 74 -0.16 -0.27 13.57
C ARG A 74 0.91 0.16 12.57
N VAL A 75 0.95 -0.47 11.40
CA VAL A 75 1.86 -0.06 10.31
C VAL A 75 1.57 1.38 9.89
N GLU A 76 0.31 1.76 9.73
CA GLU A 76 -0.08 3.13 9.36
C GLU A 76 0.30 4.15 10.44
N MET A 77 0.06 3.83 11.71
CA MET A 77 0.46 4.66 12.85
C MET A 77 1.97 4.90 12.85
N LEU A 78 2.76 3.83 12.81
CA LEU A 78 4.22 3.91 12.85
C LEU A 78 4.78 4.66 11.65
N ARG A 79 4.16 4.47 10.48
CA ARG A 79 4.52 5.20 9.26
C ARG A 79 4.22 6.69 9.38
N SER A 80 3.07 7.08 9.93
CA SER A 80 2.76 8.49 10.19
C SER A 80 3.78 9.12 11.13
N VAL A 81 4.10 8.44 12.24
CA VAL A 81 5.11 8.89 13.20
C VAL A 81 6.49 9.02 12.56
N LEU A 82 6.86 8.07 11.68
CA LEU A 82 8.12 8.15 10.96
C LEU A 82 8.16 9.35 10.02
N ILE A 83 7.09 9.60 9.25
CA ILE A 83 6.97 10.78 8.39
C ILE A 83 7.15 12.06 9.20
N ASP A 84 6.50 12.17 10.36
CA ASP A 84 6.62 13.34 11.22
C ASP A 84 8.05 13.54 11.75
N LYS A 85 8.83 12.46 11.91
CA LYS A 85 10.22 12.48 12.40
C LYS A 85 11.25 12.83 11.34
N VAL A 86 11.13 12.28 10.14
CA VAL A 86 12.20 12.33 9.12
C VAL A 86 11.79 13.01 7.81
N GLY A 87 10.52 13.38 7.66
CA GLY A 87 9.96 13.86 6.40
C GLY A 87 9.52 12.71 5.48
N ALA A 88 8.51 12.98 4.64
CA ALA A 88 7.95 11.98 3.73
C ALA A 88 8.94 11.59 2.61
N GLU A 89 9.78 12.52 2.19
CA GLU A 89 10.86 12.36 1.22
C GLU A 89 11.92 11.36 1.70
N SER A 90 12.12 11.26 3.01
CA SER A 90 13.13 10.39 3.59
C SER A 90 12.69 8.93 3.71
N LEU A 91 11.40 8.61 3.52
CA LEU A 91 10.89 7.24 3.68
C LEU A 91 11.54 6.23 2.72
N ALA A 92 11.88 6.68 1.51
CA ALA A 92 12.53 5.84 0.51
C ALA A 92 13.90 5.33 0.99
N HIS A 93 14.63 6.11 1.81
CA HIS A 93 15.90 5.68 2.41
C HIS A 93 15.74 4.51 3.38
N TYR A 94 14.54 4.32 3.92
CA TYR A 94 14.22 3.24 4.85
C TYR A 94 13.46 2.08 4.20
N GLY A 95 13.37 2.06 2.85
CA GLY A 95 12.62 1.02 2.13
C GLY A 95 11.10 1.09 2.37
N ILE A 96 10.60 2.25 2.80
CA ILE A 96 9.18 2.50 3.00
C ILE A 96 8.71 3.34 1.82
N GLU A 97 8.04 2.72 0.86
CA GLU A 97 7.52 3.44 -0.30
C GLU A 97 6.56 4.54 0.13
N PRO A 98 6.75 5.83 -0.27
CA PRO A 98 5.78 6.89 -0.02
C PRO A 98 4.41 6.52 -0.63
N PRO A 99 3.27 7.03 -0.09
CA PRO A 99 1.99 6.76 -0.72
C PRO A 99 2.05 7.34 -2.14
N PRO A 100 1.41 6.70 -3.14
CA PRO A 100 1.41 7.23 -4.49
C PRO A 100 0.84 8.65 -4.46
N THR A 101 1.70 9.65 -4.65
CA THR A 101 1.28 11.03 -4.85
C THR A 101 0.48 11.03 -6.15
N GLN A 102 -0.82 11.22 -6.06
CA GLN A 102 -1.65 11.52 -7.22
C GLN A 102 -1.14 12.83 -7.82
N SER A 103 -0.22 12.75 -8.78
CA SER A 103 0.15 13.90 -9.60
C SER A 103 -1.10 14.34 -10.37
N PRO A 104 -1.49 15.62 -10.34
CA PRO A 104 -2.56 16.10 -11.19
C PRO A 104 -2.14 15.88 -12.65
N ALA A 105 -2.98 15.16 -13.40
CA ALA A 105 -2.77 14.89 -14.81
C ALA A 105 -2.57 16.22 -15.57
N GLN A 106 -1.34 16.49 -16.00
CA GLN A 106 -1.06 17.54 -16.97
C GLN A 106 -1.59 17.04 -18.32
N THR A 107 -2.75 17.54 -18.71
CA THR A 107 -3.30 17.37 -20.07
C THR A 107 -2.48 18.23 -21.03
N ASN A 108 -1.44 17.65 -21.62
CA ASN A 108 -0.64 18.32 -22.64
C ASN A 108 -1.40 18.37 -23.98
N GLY A 109 -1.85 19.59 -24.30
CA GLY A 109 -1.88 20.23 -25.62
C GLY A 109 -2.14 19.37 -26.87
N SER A 110 -3.39 19.36 -27.33
CA SER A 110 -3.70 19.12 -28.74
C SER A 110 -3.64 20.45 -29.49
N VAL A 111 -2.50 20.72 -30.14
CA VAL A 111 -2.40 21.71 -31.21
C VAL A 111 -2.69 21.00 -32.53
N ALA A 112 -3.94 21.12 -32.99
CA ALA A 112 -4.30 20.78 -34.35
C ALA A 112 -3.78 21.90 -35.27
N ASN A 113 -2.93 21.55 -36.25
CA ASN A 113 -2.70 22.42 -37.39
C ASN A 113 -2.24 21.62 -38.62
N GLY A 114 -3.01 21.75 -39.70
CA GLY A 114 -2.48 21.74 -41.07
C GLY A 114 -2.81 20.53 -41.94
N ALA A 115 -3.98 20.55 -42.59
CA ALA A 115 -4.09 20.11 -43.98
C ALA A 115 -3.69 21.31 -44.88
N PRO A 116 -3.10 21.13 -46.08
CA PRO A 116 -3.86 20.65 -47.23
C PRO A 116 -3.08 19.67 -48.14
N THR A 117 -3.83 18.73 -48.73
CA THR A 117 -3.37 17.82 -49.77
C THR A 117 -3.43 18.52 -51.14
N ALA A 118 -2.30 18.63 -51.83
CA ALA A 118 -2.22 19.01 -53.23
C ALA A 118 -1.31 18.03 -54.00
N SER A 119 -1.94 17.33 -54.94
CA SER A 119 -1.53 16.97 -56.32
C SER A 119 -0.15 16.35 -56.63
N GLU A 120 -0.24 15.36 -57.55
CA GLU A 120 0.72 14.97 -58.62
C GLU A 120 1.84 13.95 -58.30
N ASP A 121 1.70 12.73 -58.86
CA ASP A 121 2.81 11.92 -59.43
C ASP A 121 2.19 10.74 -60.25
N GLU A 122 2.05 10.88 -61.56
CA GLU A 122 2.93 10.34 -62.62
C GLU A 122 2.86 8.81 -62.88
N GLY A 123 2.14 8.48 -63.97
CA GLY A 123 2.58 7.62 -65.07
C GLY A 123 3.40 6.36 -64.79
N MET A 124 2.74 5.19 -64.77
CA MET A 124 3.40 3.89 -64.95
C MET A 124 3.27 3.45 -66.42
N HIS A 125 4.39 3.48 -67.14
CA HIS A 125 4.54 2.99 -68.50
C HIS A 125 4.37 1.45 -68.58
N LEU A 126 3.74 1.02 -69.69
CA LEU A 126 3.69 -0.36 -70.19
C LEU A 126 5.05 -0.87 -70.66
#